data_AF-A0A3B8RL70-F1
#
_entry.id   AF-A0A3B8RL70-F1
#
_cell.length_a   1.000
_cell.length_b   1.000
_cell.length_c   1.000
_cell.angle_alpha   90.00
_cell.angle_beta   90.00
_cell.angle_gamma   90.00
#
_symmetry.space_group_name_H-M   'P 1'
#
loop_
_entity.id
_entity.type
_entity.pdbx_description
1 polymer ?
#
loop_
_entity_poly.entity_id
_entity_poly.type
_entity_poly.pdbx_seq_one_letter_code
_entity_poly.pdbx_strand_id
1 'polypeptide(L)'
;MFEGRKIRRHWDDKAETWYFSVVDIISVLTESSNPTDYLKKLRKRDPGLSHYIGTNCPQVEMASEAGKNRKMLAGTPEHLFRIIQSIPSKKAEPIKLWLAKVGYERLQEVSDPEKALNRSRTYWQRMGRSQKWIQQRMMGQEIRNKLTDYWKDN
;
A
#
# COMPACT_ATOMS: atom_id res chain seq x y z
N MET A 1 -6.72 7.29 12.39
CA MET A 1 -6.38 8.74 12.34
C MET A 1 -4.92 8.85 11.95
N PHE A 2 -4.55 9.88 11.19
CA PHE A 2 -3.18 10.22 10.86
C PHE A 2 -3.00 11.71 11.10
N GLU A 3 -2.04 12.12 11.94
CA GLU A 3 -1.84 13.52 12.34
C GLU A 3 -3.14 14.21 12.79
N GLY A 4 -3.98 13.52 13.56
CA GLY A 4 -5.28 14.05 14.02
C GLY A 4 -6.39 14.11 12.95
N ARG A 5 -6.09 13.85 11.66
CA ARG A 5 -7.10 13.75 10.60
C ARG A 5 -7.62 12.32 10.46
N LYS A 6 -8.93 12.17 10.31
CA LYS A 6 -9.57 10.87 10.05
C LYS A 6 -9.50 10.57 8.55
N ILE A 7 -8.92 9.43 8.20
CA ILE A 7 -8.96 8.91 6.82
C ILE A 7 -10.10 7.90 6.76
N ARG A 8 -11.10 8.18 5.91
CA ARG A 8 -12.21 7.26 5.68
C ARG A 8 -11.72 6.04 4.92
N ARG A 9 -12.20 4.88 5.37
CA ARG A 9 -11.89 3.58 4.77
C ARG A 9 -13.13 2.69 4.77
N HIS A 10 -13.19 1.80 3.80
CA HIS A 10 -14.22 0.77 3.65
C HIS A 10 -13.56 -0.55 3.34
N TRP A 11 -14.03 -1.61 3.98
CA TRP A 11 -13.63 -2.97 3.67
C TRP A 11 -14.64 -3.52 2.67
N ASP A 12 -14.15 -4.00 1.53
CA ASP A 12 -14.98 -4.70 0.55
C ASP A 12 -14.79 -6.20 0.74
N ASP A 13 -15.86 -6.89 1.15
CA ASP A 13 -15.85 -8.33 1.41
C ASP A 13 -15.65 -9.17 0.15
N LYS A 14 -16.08 -8.67 -1.02
CA LYS A 14 -15.98 -9.43 -2.28
C LYS A 14 -14.57 -9.40 -2.85
N ALA A 15 -13.91 -8.25 -2.73
CA ALA A 15 -12.53 -8.05 -3.17
C ALA A 15 -11.51 -8.35 -2.07
N GLU A 16 -11.95 -8.68 -0.85
CA GLU A 16 -11.12 -8.85 0.35
C GLU A 16 -10.08 -7.72 0.51
N THR A 17 -10.52 -6.48 0.26
CA THR A 17 -9.60 -5.34 0.11
C THR A 17 -10.11 -4.10 0.83
N TRP A 18 -9.18 -3.36 1.44
CA TRP A 18 -9.43 -2.03 2.00
C TRP A 18 -9.35 -0.95 0.92
N TYR A 19 -10.41 -0.16 0.85
CA TYR A 19 -10.49 1.08 0.09
C TYR A 19 -10.38 2.29 1.00
N PHE A 20 -9.69 3.33 0.54
CA PHE A 20 -9.45 4.56 1.29
C PHE A 20 -9.85 5.77 0.45
N SER A 21 -10.44 6.79 1.09
CA SER A 21 -10.80 8.04 0.42
C SER A 21 -9.57 8.76 -0.15
N VAL A 22 -9.55 8.96 -1.47
CA VAL A 22 -8.44 9.67 -2.15
C VAL A 22 -8.36 11.12 -1.68
N VAL A 23 -9.51 11.77 -1.46
CA VAL A 23 -9.56 13.17 -1.02
C VAL A 23 -9.01 13.32 0.40
N ASP A 24 -9.21 12.33 1.29
CA ASP A 24 -8.69 12.39 2.65
C ASP A 24 -7.17 12.24 2.67
N ILE A 25 -6.62 11.36 1.82
CA ILE A 25 -5.18 11.24 1.63
C ILE A 25 -4.57 12.54 1.12
N ILE A 26 -5.20 13.17 0.11
CA ILE A 26 -4.77 14.48 -0.38
C ILE A 26 -4.83 15.54 0.71
N SER A 27 -5.91 15.56 1.50
CA SER A 27 -6.09 16.48 2.62
C SER A 27 -4.92 16.39 3.60
N VAL A 28 -4.57 15.17 4.02
CA VAL A 28 -3.47 14.92 4.95
C VAL A 28 -2.12 15.34 4.37
N LEU A 29 -1.87 14.98 3.10
CA LEU A 29 -0.55 15.17 2.50
C LEU A 29 -0.31 16.58 1.98
N THR A 30 -1.34 17.36 1.65
CA THR A 30 -1.17 18.68 1.02
C THR A 30 -1.50 19.84 1.94
N GLU A 31 -2.11 19.57 3.09
CA GLU A 31 -2.68 20.58 4.00
C GLU A 31 -3.64 21.56 3.31
N SER A 32 -4.09 21.26 2.09
CA SER A 32 -4.96 22.12 1.31
C SER A 32 -6.28 22.33 2.06
N SER A 33 -6.74 23.58 2.10
CA SER A 33 -8.08 23.93 2.59
C SER A 33 -9.19 23.37 1.70
N ASN A 34 -8.88 23.04 0.44
CA ASN A 34 -9.82 22.42 -0.50
C ASN A 34 -9.17 21.25 -1.25
N PRO A 35 -9.08 20.07 -0.61
CA PRO A 35 -8.43 18.89 -1.19
C PRO A 35 -9.15 18.35 -2.43
N THR A 36 -10.46 18.60 -2.57
CA THR A 36 -11.22 18.25 -3.78
C THR A 36 -10.79 19.09 -4.98
N ASP A 37 -10.61 20.40 -4.80
CA ASP A 37 -10.06 21.28 -5.85
C ASP A 37 -8.60 20.93 -6.15
N TYR A 38 -7.81 20.62 -5.12
CA TYR A 38 -6.45 20.13 -5.31
C TYR A 38 -6.42 18.88 -6.21
N LEU A 39 -7.28 17.88 -5.94
CA LEU A 39 -7.37 16.68 -6.77
C LEU A 39 -7.74 17.01 -8.21
N LYS A 40 -8.68 17.94 -8.44
CA LYS A 40 -9.04 18.38 -9.80
C LYS A 40 -7.84 19.01 -10.51
N LYS A 41 -7.10 19.90 -9.84
CA LYS A 41 -5.89 20.53 -10.38
C LYS A 41 -4.78 19.50 -10.62
N LEU A 42 -4.61 18.53 -9.72
CA LEU A 42 -3.65 17.44 -9.88
C LEU A 42 -3.93 16.63 -11.16
N ARG A 43 -5.19 16.25 -11.38
CA ARG A 43 -5.64 15.53 -12.59
C ARG A 43 -5.48 16.37 -13.86
N LYS A 44 -5.65 17.69 -13.79
CA LYS A 44 -5.44 18.58 -14.94
C LYS A 44 -3.95 18.70 -15.32
N ARG A 45 -3.05 18.71 -14.33
CA ARG A 45 -1.60 18.83 -14.55
C ARG A 45 -0.96 17.55 -15.08
N ASP A 46 -1.52 16.40 -14.73
CA ASP A 46 -1.01 15.08 -15.11
C ASP A 46 -2.14 14.26 -15.78
N PRO A 47 -2.29 14.35 -17.12
CA PRO A 47 -3.31 13.63 -17.86
C PRO A 47 -3.20 12.10 -17.71
N GLY A 48 -1.98 11.58 -17.60
CA GLY A 48 -1.73 10.15 -17.40
C GLY A 48 -2.25 9.67 -16.04
N LEU A 49 -1.97 10.43 -14.98
CA LEU A 49 -2.57 10.16 -13.66
C LEU A 49 -4.09 10.34 -13.68
N SER A 50 -4.61 11.32 -14.42
CA SER A 50 -6.07 11.51 -14.53
C SER A 50 -6.76 10.29 -15.14
N HIS A 51 -6.17 9.72 -16.19
CA HIS A 51 -6.64 8.49 -16.81
C HIS A 51 -6.53 7.29 -15.85
N TYR A 52 -5.38 7.15 -15.17
CA TYR A 52 -5.15 6.10 -14.18
C TYR A 52 -6.20 6.15 -13.06
N ILE A 53 -6.45 7.34 -12.48
CA ILE A 53 -7.45 7.54 -11.43
C ILE A 53 -8.84 7.22 -11.94
N GLY A 54 -9.19 7.66 -13.16
CA GLY A 54 -10.50 7.39 -13.75
C GLY A 54 -10.78 5.91 -14.00
N THR A 55 -9.73 5.12 -14.22
CA THR A 55 -9.82 3.69 -14.55
C THR A 55 -9.75 2.81 -13.31
N ASN A 56 -8.83 3.12 -12.38
CA ASN A 56 -8.46 2.21 -11.29
C ASN A 56 -9.04 2.62 -9.92
N CYS A 57 -9.51 3.86 -9.75
CA CYS A 57 -10.08 4.32 -8.48
C CYS A 57 -11.62 4.33 -8.53
N PRO A 58 -12.31 3.35 -7.93
CA PRO A 58 -13.77 3.30 -7.95
C PRO A 58 -14.41 4.35 -7.03
N GLN A 59 -15.72 4.55 -7.21
CA GLN A 59 -16.56 5.28 -6.27
C GLN A 59 -17.11 4.31 -5.22
N VAL A 60 -16.63 4.42 -3.99
CA VAL A 60 -17.01 3.54 -2.88
C VAL A 60 -17.88 4.32 -1.90
N GLU A 61 -18.93 3.67 -1.41
CA GLU A 61 -19.82 4.27 -0.43
C GLU A 61 -19.17 4.22 0.96
N MET A 62 -18.97 5.40 1.56
CA MET A 62 -18.34 5.53 2.87
C MET A 62 -19.10 6.52 3.74
N ALA A 63 -19.10 6.30 5.06
CA ALA A 63 -19.66 7.24 6.02
C ALA A 63 -18.90 8.57 5.99
N SER A 64 -19.60 9.67 5.76
CA SER A 64 -19.06 11.02 5.91
C SER A 64 -18.93 11.40 7.39
N GLU A 65 -18.24 12.50 7.68
CA GLU A 65 -18.15 13.05 9.04
C GLU A 65 -19.54 13.38 9.63
N ALA A 66 -20.51 13.70 8.78
CA ALA A 66 -21.91 13.95 9.16
C ALA A 66 -22.75 12.66 9.28
N GLY A 67 -22.14 11.47 9.28
CA GLY A 67 -22.83 10.18 9.42
C GLY A 67 -23.60 9.71 8.19
N LYS A 68 -23.86 10.57 7.21
CA LYS A 68 -24.48 10.18 5.93
C LYS A 68 -23.48 9.46 5.04
N ASN A 69 -23.88 8.33 4.47
CA ASN A 69 -23.10 7.63 3.45
C ASN A 69 -23.06 8.44 2.17
N ARG A 70 -21.88 8.51 1.55
CA ARG A 70 -21.70 9.13 0.23
C ARG A 70 -20.74 8.28 -0.59
N LYS A 71 -21.01 8.19 -1.89
CA LYS A 71 -20.04 7.69 -2.85
C LYS A 71 -18.90 8.68 -2.98
N MET A 72 -17.68 8.19 -2.83
CA MET A 72 -16.47 9.00 -2.94
C MET A 72 -15.38 8.21 -3.63
N LEU A 73 -14.51 8.94 -4.33
CA LEU A 73 -13.40 8.36 -5.04
C LEU A 73 -12.45 7.71 -4.05
N ALA A 74 -12.24 6.41 -4.21
CA ALA A 74 -11.44 5.61 -3.32
C ALA A 74 -10.37 4.84 -4.07
N GLY A 75 -9.30 4.48 -3.37
CA GLY A 75 -8.22 3.67 -3.90
C GLY A 75 -7.74 2.65 -2.88
N THR A 76 -7.21 1.53 -3.38
CA THR A 76 -6.42 0.59 -2.60
C THR A 76 -5.06 1.21 -2.24
N PRO A 77 -4.29 0.63 -1.31
CA PRO A 77 -2.95 1.14 -0.99
C PRO A 77 -2.05 1.33 -2.21
N GLU A 78 -2.12 0.43 -3.19
CA GLU A 78 -1.36 0.54 -4.45
C GLU A 78 -1.73 1.81 -5.22
N HIS A 79 -3.02 2.05 -5.45
CA HIS A 79 -3.49 3.24 -6.16
C HIS A 79 -3.15 4.52 -5.42
N LEU A 80 -3.22 4.50 -4.08
CA LEU A 80 -2.79 5.62 -3.26
C LEU A 80 -1.30 5.90 -3.42
N PHE A 81 -0.43 4.88 -3.39
CA PHE A 81 1.00 5.07 -3.62
C PHE A 81 1.27 5.71 -4.99
N ARG A 82 0.55 5.29 -6.04
CA ARG A 82 0.67 5.91 -7.37
C ARG A 82 0.28 7.39 -7.35
N ILE A 83 -0.81 7.75 -6.68
CA ILE A 83 -1.26 9.15 -6.57
C ILE A 83 -0.24 9.99 -5.79
N ILE A 84 0.29 9.45 -4.68
CA ILE A 84 1.24 10.13 -3.79
C ILE A 84 2.50 10.55 -4.55
N GLN A 85 2.97 9.76 -5.53
CA GLN A 85 4.13 10.12 -6.36
C GLN A 85 3.97 11.49 -7.04
N SER A 86 2.75 11.83 -7.49
CA SER A 86 2.47 13.08 -8.20
C SER A 86 2.15 14.26 -7.26
N ILE A 87 2.20 14.09 -5.93
CA ILE A 87 1.94 15.17 -4.96
C ILE A 87 3.26 15.89 -4.59
N PRO A 88 3.48 17.15 -4.99
CA PRO A 88 4.65 17.94 -4.57
C PRO A 88 4.44 18.51 -3.16
N SER A 89 4.54 17.66 -2.13
CA SER A 89 4.43 18.08 -0.73
C SER A 89 5.54 17.48 0.12
N LYS A 90 6.04 18.27 1.09
CA LYS A 90 6.99 17.79 2.10
C LYS A 90 6.45 16.61 2.92
N LYS A 91 5.12 16.51 3.10
CA LYS A 91 4.50 15.37 3.79
C LYS A 91 4.44 14.10 2.94
N ALA A 92 4.45 14.24 1.62
CA ALA A 92 4.51 13.09 0.72
C ALA A 92 5.94 12.53 0.62
N GLU A 93 6.95 13.36 0.83
CA GLU A 93 8.37 13.00 0.63
C GLU A 93 8.85 11.78 1.43
N PRO A 94 8.54 11.63 2.74
CA PRO A 94 8.92 10.42 3.48
C PRO A 94 8.38 9.14 2.85
N ILE A 95 7.16 9.18 2.31
CA ILE A 95 6.53 8.03 1.65
C ILE A 95 7.23 7.75 0.31
N LYS A 96 7.60 8.79 -0.45
CA LYS A 96 8.33 8.64 -1.72
C LYS A 96 9.72 8.05 -1.51
N LEU A 97 10.47 8.54 -0.52
CA LEU A 97 11.77 7.99 -0.14
C LEU A 97 11.66 6.55 0.33
N TRP A 98 10.63 6.23 1.10
CA TRP A 98 10.35 4.84 1.51
C TRP A 98 10.06 3.95 0.30
N LEU A 99 9.24 4.39 -0.66
CA LEU A 99 8.96 3.65 -1.89
C LEU A 99 10.21 3.48 -2.76
N ALA A 100 11.06 4.51 -2.86
CA ALA A 100 12.34 4.41 -3.58
C ALA A 100 13.27 3.38 -2.92
N LYS A 101 13.37 3.40 -1.58
CA LYS A 101 14.13 2.40 -0.83
C LYS A 101 13.62 0.98 -1.05
N VAL A 102 12.31 0.76 -0.91
CA VAL A 102 11.69 -0.57 -1.10
C VAL A 102 11.85 -1.05 -2.54
N GLY A 103 11.72 -0.16 -3.53
CA GLY A 103 11.98 -0.47 -4.93
C GLY A 103 13.43 -0.92 -5.17
N TYR A 104 14.39 -0.21 -4.58
CA TYR A 104 15.80 -0.60 -4.67
C TYR A 104 16.09 -1.93 -3.96
N GLU A 105 15.56 -2.14 -2.75
CA GLU A 105 15.67 -3.41 -2.04
C GLU A 105 15.13 -4.57 -2.89
N ARG A 106 14.01 -4.36 -3.60
CA ARG A 106 13.44 -5.40 -4.48
C ARG A 106 14.37 -5.73 -5.64
N LEU A 107 15.04 -4.75 -6.24
CA LEU A 107 16.05 -5.00 -7.28
C LEU A 107 17.23 -5.81 -6.72
N GLN A 108 17.69 -5.48 -5.51
CA GLN A 108 18.76 -6.22 -4.86
C GLN A 108 18.38 -7.68 -4.55
N GLU A 109 17.11 -7.93 -4.23
CA GLU A 109 16.58 -9.28 -3.98
C GLU A 109 16.47 -10.12 -5.26
N VAL A 110 16.30 -9.50 -6.42
CA VAL A 110 16.34 -10.21 -7.70
C VAL A 110 17.76 -10.70 -7.99
N SER A 111 18.77 -9.89 -7.71
CA SER A 111 20.18 -10.30 -7.87
C SER A 111 20.65 -11.27 -6.78
N ASP A 112 20.13 -11.12 -5.56
CA ASP A 112 20.50 -11.91 -4.38
C ASP A 112 19.25 -12.28 -3.57
N PRO A 113 18.58 -13.39 -3.90
CA PRO A 113 17.36 -13.84 -3.21
C PRO A 113 17.56 -14.10 -1.71
N GLU A 114 18.79 -14.33 -1.24
CA GLU A 114 19.07 -14.55 0.18
C GLU A 114 18.70 -13.32 1.02
N LYS A 115 18.79 -12.11 0.45
CA LYS A 115 18.36 -10.86 1.11
C LYS A 115 16.90 -10.90 1.52
N ALA A 116 16.02 -11.49 0.71
CA ALA A 116 14.60 -11.62 1.04
C ALA A 116 14.38 -12.58 2.22
N LEU A 117 15.15 -13.66 2.30
CA LEU A 117 15.12 -14.60 3.43
C LEU A 117 15.62 -13.93 4.72
N ASN A 118 16.74 -13.23 4.65
CA ASN A 118 17.31 -12.51 5.79
C ASN A 118 16.41 -11.36 6.27
N ARG A 119 15.72 -10.68 5.36
CA ARG A 119 14.68 -9.69 5.70
C ARG A 119 13.51 -10.35 6.44
N SER A 120 13.05 -11.50 5.98
CA SER A 120 11.98 -12.27 6.63
C SER A 120 12.35 -12.70 8.05
N ARG A 121 13.59 -13.20 8.25
CA ARG A 121 14.15 -13.48 9.59
C ARG A 121 14.07 -12.25 10.50
N THR A 122 14.54 -11.11 10.00
CA THR A 122 14.55 -9.84 10.74
C THR A 122 13.14 -9.41 11.14
N TYR A 123 12.14 -9.58 10.27
CA TYR A 123 10.73 -9.28 10.60
C TYR A 123 10.21 -10.15 11.74
N TRP A 124 10.45 -11.46 11.71
CA TRP A 124 10.04 -12.34 12.81
C TRP A 124 10.76 -12.05 14.12
N GLN A 125 12.05 -11.71 14.08
CA GLN A 125 12.79 -11.28 15.27
C GLN A 125 12.15 -10.01 15.87
N ARG A 126 11.81 -9.02 15.05
CA ARG A 126 11.13 -7.79 15.49
C ARG A 126 9.72 -8.06 16.05
N MET A 127 9.06 -9.12 15.60
CA MET A 127 7.80 -9.60 16.18
C MET A 127 7.99 -10.42 17.47
N GLY A 128 9.22 -10.52 18.00
CA GLY A 128 9.53 -11.23 19.24
C GLY A 128 9.64 -12.75 19.09
N ARG A 129 9.81 -13.27 17.87
CA ARG A 129 10.00 -14.72 17.64
C ARG A 129 11.43 -15.14 17.96
N SER A 130 11.58 -16.30 18.61
CA SER A 130 12.90 -16.85 18.95
C SER A 130 13.64 -17.36 17.71
N GLN A 131 14.97 -17.37 17.74
CA GLN A 131 15.79 -17.88 16.64
C GLN A 131 15.45 -19.33 16.27
N LYS A 132 15.22 -20.18 17.28
CA LYS A 132 14.79 -21.57 17.08
C LYS A 132 13.46 -21.65 16.31
N TRP A 133 12.48 -20.83 16.69
CA TRP A 133 11.18 -20.78 15.99
C TRP A 133 11.34 -20.34 14.53
N ILE A 134 12.18 -19.34 14.29
CA ILE A 134 12.46 -18.80 12.94
C ILE A 134 13.13 -19.85 12.06
N GLN A 135 14.17 -20.53 12.56
CA GLN A 135 14.84 -21.60 11.83
C GLN A 135 13.86 -22.74 11.48
N GLN A 136 13.07 -23.19 12.45
CA GLN A 136 12.05 -24.22 12.21
C GLN A 136 11.04 -23.79 11.15
N ARG A 137 10.60 -22.52 11.16
CA ARG A 137 9.64 -22.00 10.18
C ARG A 137 10.21 -21.99 8.76
N MET A 138 11.48 -21.62 8.60
CA MET A 138 12.16 -21.61 7.31
C MET A 138 12.41 -23.03 6.78
N MET A 139 12.94 -23.93 7.61
CA MET A 139 13.15 -25.34 7.22
C MET A 139 11.83 -26.02 6.86
N GLY A 140 10.75 -25.71 7.59
CA GLY A 140 9.42 -26.24 7.29
C GLY A 140 8.86 -25.80 5.93
N GLN A 141 9.29 -24.66 5.38
CA GLN A 141 8.95 -24.28 4.00
C GLN A 141 9.74 -25.12 2.99
N GLU A 142 11.03 -25.32 3.21
CA GLU A 142 11.88 -26.13 2.33
C GLU A 142 11.40 -27.58 2.24
N ILE A 143 11.04 -28.19 3.39
CA ILE A 143 10.51 -29.56 3.44
C ILE A 143 9.18 -29.68 2.67
N ARG A 144 8.27 -28.71 2.82
CA ARG A 144 7.01 -28.70 2.06
C ARG A 144 7.24 -28.53 0.57
N ASN A 145 8.19 -27.70 0.16
CA ASN A 145 8.52 -27.53 -1.25
C ASN A 145 9.07 -28.83 -1.84
N LYS A 146 10.05 -29.46 -1.18
CA LYS A 146 10.60 -30.76 -1.60
C LYS A 146 9.53 -31.86 -1.71
N LEU A 147 8.60 -31.93 -0.76
CA LEU A 147 7.46 -32.83 -0.83
C LEU A 147 6.57 -32.50 -2.03
N THR A 148 6.23 -31.23 -2.24
CA THR A 148 5.39 -30.79 -3.37
C THR A 148 6.02 -31.11 -4.72
N ASP A 149 7.34 -30.94 -4.85
CA ASP A 149 8.08 -31.27 -6.08
C ASP A 149 8.10 -32.79 -6.31
N TYR A 150 8.36 -33.58 -5.25
CA TYR A 150 8.28 -35.05 -5.33
C TYR A 150 6.92 -35.56 -5.83
N TRP A 151 5.80 -34.96 -5.41
CA TRP A 151 4.44 -35.32 -5.86
C TRP A 151 4.06 -34.77 -7.24
N LYS A 152 4.84 -33.84 -7.82
CA LYS A 152 4.65 -33.39 -9.20
C LYS A 152 5.44 -34.24 -10.19
N ASP A 153 6.59 -34.74 -9.74
CA ASP A 153 7.51 -35.53 -10.53
C ASP A 153 7.22 -37.05 -10.46
N ASN A 154 6.21 -37.47 -9.69
CA ASN A 154 5.66 -38.84 -9.60
C ASN A 154 4.14 -38.80 -9.66
#